data_AF-A0A143HLW4-F1
#
_entry.id   AF-A0A143HLW4-F1
#
_cell.length_a   1.000
_cell.length_b   1.000
_cell.length_c   1.000
_cell.angle_alpha   90.00
_cell.angle_beta   90.00
_cell.angle_gamma   90.00
#
_symmetry.space_group_name_H-M   'P 1'
#
loop_
_entity.id
_entity.type
_entity.pdbx_description
1 polymer ?
#
loop_
_entity_poly.entity_id
_entity_poly.type
_entity_poly.pdbx_seq_one_letter_code
_entity_poly.pdbx_strand_id
1 'polypeptide(L)'
;MKRIVFTFLFPLALSGCDFDDVPRFVPEQGHTDYRQEMRDLVQDISRYAKSVDSSFIIIPNGGVELITTNGKTNGTPDNAYLNAIDGINQNGVFYGYSIIDQPTPEAEQERLLDFLDIAQDDDVSILVTDFALSEVNIDDAYELAEGAGYNAFVTDSRTLDDIPIYPPEPNEENRNDIEQLLEARNFLSLTNTRLYSTPQELVDAINDTNYDLIIIDFFFNGAAYTEDQIESLKVKSDGGSRLLLTTMNIGQAENDRFYWESHWYSSPPSWLKEEDLSDRGHYYVNYWQEAWRDLLFGETSDYLDKILDAGFDGVFLEGIEVYEHLEEKKESDQ
;
A
#
# COMPACT_ATOMS: atom_id res chain seq x y z
N MET A 1 65.62 41.63 48.22
CA MET A 1 64.61 40.67 48.71
C MET A 1 63.92 40.06 47.50
N LYS A 2 64.08 38.74 47.32
CA LYS A 2 63.73 38.00 46.09
C LYS A 2 62.22 37.77 46.01
N ARG A 3 61.62 38.08 44.85
CA ARG A 3 60.23 37.80 44.51
C ARG A 3 60.12 36.34 44.04
N ILE A 4 59.25 35.56 44.68
CA ILE A 4 58.93 34.18 44.27
C ILE A 4 57.70 34.25 43.38
N VAL A 5 57.85 33.84 42.13
CA VAL A 5 56.77 33.66 41.15
C VAL A 5 56.28 32.22 41.29
N PHE A 6 55.01 32.03 41.63
CA PHE A 6 54.36 30.73 41.58
C PHE A 6 53.76 30.53 40.18
N THR A 7 54.37 29.65 39.39
CA THR A 7 53.81 29.19 38.12
C THR A 7 52.82 28.06 38.41
N PHE A 8 51.52 28.33 38.27
CA PHE A 8 50.49 27.29 38.26
C PHE A 8 50.48 26.64 36.88
N LEU A 9 50.91 25.36 36.80
CA LEU A 9 50.66 24.50 35.64
C LEU A 9 49.20 24.02 35.74
N PHE A 10 48.36 24.43 34.80
CA PHE A 10 47.04 23.83 34.60
C PHE A 10 47.20 22.54 33.78
N PRO A 11 46.68 21.39 34.21
CA PRO A 11 46.63 20.20 33.36
C PRO A 11 45.62 20.44 32.24
N LEU A 12 46.03 20.24 31.00
CA LEU A 12 45.13 20.13 29.85
C LEU A 12 44.31 18.85 30.03
N ALA A 13 43.03 18.98 30.39
CA ALA A 13 42.09 17.86 30.33
C ALA A 13 41.74 17.64 28.85
N LEU A 14 42.27 16.56 28.26
CA LEU A 14 41.74 15.99 27.03
C LEU A 14 40.37 15.42 27.36
N SER A 15 39.31 16.14 27.00
CA SER A 15 37.97 15.55 26.94
C SER A 15 37.99 14.45 25.89
N GLY A 16 38.03 13.20 26.35
CA GLY A 16 37.74 12.06 25.49
C GLY A 16 36.31 12.20 24.99
N CYS A 17 36.10 12.04 23.69
CA CYS A 17 34.77 11.78 23.16
C CYS A 17 34.26 10.51 23.82
N ASP A 18 33.19 10.64 24.59
CA ASP A 18 32.45 9.52 25.16
C ASP A 18 31.86 8.74 23.99
N PHE A 19 32.40 7.55 23.73
CA PHE A 19 31.95 6.66 22.65
C PHE A 19 30.85 5.69 23.14
N ASP A 20 30.11 6.09 24.18
CA ASP A 20 29.10 5.26 24.84
C ASP A 20 27.65 5.57 24.43
N ASP A 21 27.40 6.57 23.58
CA ASP A 21 26.09 6.83 22.95
C ASP A 21 25.92 6.02 21.65
N VAL A 22 26.15 4.71 21.72
CA VAL A 22 25.57 3.78 20.76
C VAL A 22 24.17 3.46 21.30
N PRO A 23 23.07 3.71 20.54
CA PRO A 23 21.74 3.33 20.99
C PRO A 23 21.76 1.84 21.33
N ARG A 24 21.67 1.50 22.62
CA ARG A 24 21.42 0.13 23.01
C ARG A 24 20.04 -0.19 22.47
N PHE A 25 19.99 -1.12 21.52
CA PHE A 25 18.78 -1.84 21.18
C PHE A 25 18.21 -2.39 22.50
N VAL A 26 17.19 -1.71 23.03
CA VAL A 26 16.35 -2.28 24.07
C VAL A 26 15.36 -3.13 23.27
N PRO A 27 15.44 -4.47 23.34
CA PRO A 27 14.40 -5.28 22.71
C PRO A 27 13.06 -4.88 23.32
N GLU A 28 12.06 -4.64 22.48
CA GLU A 28 10.69 -4.34 22.92
C GLU A 28 10.25 -5.41 23.93
N GLN A 29 10.03 -4.97 25.17
CA GLN A 29 9.49 -5.81 26.24
C GLN A 29 7.98 -5.85 26.08
N GLY A 30 7.49 -6.72 25.20
CA GLY A 30 6.06 -6.94 24.96
C GLY A 30 5.84 -7.98 23.86
N HIS A 31 4.78 -8.77 23.98
CA HIS A 31 4.32 -9.56 22.84
C HIS A 31 3.52 -8.62 21.94
N THR A 32 4.14 -8.06 20.90
CA THR A 32 3.43 -7.30 19.86
C THR A 32 2.54 -8.27 19.08
N ASP A 33 1.27 -7.91 18.94
CA ASP A 33 0.28 -8.58 18.07
C ASP A 33 0.29 -7.84 16.73
N TYR A 34 1.15 -8.26 15.82
CA TYR A 34 1.40 -7.57 14.56
C TYR A 34 0.13 -7.45 13.71
N ARG A 35 -0.74 -8.47 13.71
CA ARG A 35 -2.03 -8.40 13.03
C ARG A 35 -2.92 -7.32 13.60
N GLN A 36 -3.04 -7.25 14.93
CA GLN A 36 -3.85 -6.22 15.57
C GLN A 36 -3.28 -4.81 15.33
N GLU A 37 -1.96 -4.64 15.41
CA GLU A 37 -1.32 -3.36 15.14
C GLU A 37 -1.54 -2.89 13.70
N MET A 38 -1.52 -3.80 12.71
CA MET A 38 -1.82 -3.45 11.32
C MET A 38 -3.30 -3.09 11.14
N ARG A 39 -4.22 -3.84 11.77
CA ARG A 39 -5.65 -3.48 11.79
C ARG A 39 -5.87 -2.10 12.38
N ASP A 40 -5.22 -1.80 13.50
CA ASP A 40 -5.37 -0.52 14.21
C ASP A 40 -4.80 0.63 13.36
N LEU A 41 -3.69 0.41 12.66
CA LEU A 41 -3.12 1.38 11.73
C LEU A 41 -4.10 1.72 10.59
N VAL A 42 -4.65 0.71 9.92
CA VAL A 42 -5.64 0.91 8.84
C VAL A 42 -6.89 1.62 9.37
N GLN A 43 -7.40 1.22 10.55
CA GLN A 43 -8.54 1.88 11.18
C GLN A 43 -8.26 3.35 11.51
N ASP A 44 -7.06 3.68 11.96
CA ASP A 44 -6.69 5.06 12.29
C ASP A 44 -6.51 5.92 11.03
N ILE A 45 -5.91 5.37 9.97
CA ILE A 45 -5.83 6.00 8.64
C ILE A 45 -7.24 6.30 8.11
N SER A 46 -8.11 5.28 8.13
CA SER A 46 -9.50 5.41 7.67
C SER A 46 -10.24 6.50 8.46
N ARG A 47 -10.13 6.48 9.79
CA ARG A 47 -10.77 7.47 10.65
C ARG A 47 -10.26 8.88 10.37
N TYR A 48 -8.95 9.04 10.16
CA TYR A 48 -8.36 10.33 9.83
C TYR A 48 -8.86 10.84 8.48
N ALA A 49 -8.67 10.05 7.40
CA ALA A 49 -9.08 10.41 6.06
C ALA A 49 -10.58 10.76 6.00
N LYS A 50 -11.43 9.89 6.57
CA LYS A 50 -12.89 10.08 6.58
C LYS A 50 -13.36 11.24 7.46
N SER A 51 -12.49 11.77 8.34
CA SER A 51 -12.77 13.01 9.08
C SER A 51 -12.56 14.26 8.24
N VAL A 52 -11.72 14.19 7.21
CA VAL A 52 -11.43 15.25 6.24
C VAL A 52 -12.40 15.15 5.06
N ASP A 53 -12.53 13.96 4.47
CA ASP A 53 -13.44 13.64 3.39
C ASP A 53 -14.19 12.33 3.71
N SER A 54 -15.46 12.44 4.06
CA SER A 54 -16.30 11.28 4.44
C SER A 54 -16.51 10.25 3.34
N SER A 55 -16.24 10.58 2.09
CA SER A 55 -16.30 9.67 0.93
C SER A 55 -14.97 8.99 0.61
N PHE A 56 -13.88 9.34 1.31
CA PHE A 56 -12.54 8.84 0.98
C PHE A 56 -12.44 7.33 1.11
N ILE A 57 -12.01 6.68 0.03
CA ILE A 57 -11.99 5.22 -0.12
C ILE A 57 -10.72 4.63 0.49
N ILE A 58 -10.86 3.53 1.23
CA ILE A 58 -9.76 2.76 1.83
C ILE A 58 -9.77 1.33 1.29
N ILE A 59 -8.75 0.94 0.53
CA ILE A 59 -8.59 -0.42 0.00
C ILE A 59 -7.22 -0.99 0.41
N PRO A 60 -7.13 -1.93 1.36
CA PRO A 60 -5.93 -2.71 1.60
C PRO A 60 -5.61 -3.64 0.42
N ASN A 61 -4.32 -3.73 0.07
CA ASN A 61 -3.81 -4.70 -0.88
C ASN A 61 -3.18 -5.90 -0.16
N GLY A 62 -3.79 -7.08 -0.32
CA GLY A 62 -3.39 -8.32 0.35
C GLY A 62 -3.78 -8.38 1.82
N GLY A 63 -3.15 -9.30 2.56
CA GLY A 63 -3.35 -9.48 4.00
C GLY A 63 -4.79 -9.86 4.39
N VAL A 64 -5.45 -10.68 3.57
CA VAL A 64 -6.84 -11.14 3.75
C VAL A 64 -7.07 -11.83 5.09
N GLU A 65 -6.05 -12.36 5.73
CA GLU A 65 -6.13 -12.95 7.05
C GLU A 65 -6.51 -11.92 8.13
N LEU A 66 -6.30 -10.62 7.91
CA LEU A 66 -6.71 -9.57 8.85
C LEU A 66 -8.23 -9.43 8.98
N ILE A 67 -8.99 -9.96 8.01
CA ILE A 67 -10.47 -10.00 7.98
C ILE A 67 -11.02 -10.70 9.22
N THR A 68 -10.30 -11.66 9.80
CA THR A 68 -10.74 -12.35 11.02
C THR A 68 -9.81 -12.11 12.20
N THR A 69 -10.38 -12.12 13.40
CA THR A 69 -9.67 -11.79 14.64
C THR A 69 -8.46 -12.69 14.91
N ASN A 70 -8.45 -13.90 14.35
CA ASN A 70 -7.42 -14.92 14.58
C ASN A 70 -6.63 -15.34 13.33
N GLY A 71 -6.81 -14.66 12.20
CA GLY A 71 -6.10 -14.98 10.95
C GLY A 71 -6.51 -16.29 10.28
N LYS A 72 -7.74 -16.79 10.53
CA LYS A 72 -8.23 -18.07 9.96
C LYS A 72 -9.57 -17.89 9.27
N THR A 73 -9.83 -18.70 8.26
CA THR A 73 -11.10 -18.71 7.50
C THR A 73 -12.31 -19.10 8.35
N ASN A 74 -12.11 -19.82 9.45
CA ASN A 74 -13.15 -20.12 10.44
C ASN A 74 -13.13 -19.18 11.66
N GLY A 75 -12.38 -18.10 11.57
CA GLY A 75 -12.28 -17.06 12.59
C GLY A 75 -13.57 -16.25 12.73
N THR A 76 -13.66 -15.50 13.82
CA THR A 76 -14.71 -14.47 13.93
C THR A 76 -14.30 -13.28 13.06
N PRO A 77 -15.20 -12.72 12.24
CA PRO A 77 -14.91 -11.49 11.49
C PRO A 77 -14.48 -10.36 12.44
N ASP A 78 -13.46 -9.61 12.06
CA ASP A 78 -13.05 -8.40 12.77
C ASP A 78 -13.87 -7.21 12.26
N ASN A 79 -15.05 -7.01 12.84
CA ASN A 79 -15.96 -5.96 12.40
C ASN A 79 -15.35 -4.56 12.52
N ALA A 80 -14.41 -4.31 13.44
CA ALA A 80 -13.81 -2.98 13.56
C ALA A 80 -12.93 -2.68 12.34
N TYR A 81 -12.19 -3.68 11.87
CA TYR A 81 -11.40 -3.60 10.64
C TYR A 81 -12.28 -3.55 9.38
N LEU A 82 -13.28 -4.43 9.27
CA LEU A 82 -14.20 -4.46 8.12
C LEU A 82 -14.96 -3.14 7.94
N ASN A 83 -15.46 -2.54 9.03
CA ASN A 83 -16.12 -1.23 8.97
C ASN A 83 -15.17 -0.06 8.62
N ALA A 84 -13.85 -0.26 8.69
CA ALA A 84 -12.87 0.77 8.37
C ALA A 84 -12.47 0.80 6.90
N ILE A 85 -12.73 -0.27 6.15
CA ILE A 85 -12.32 -0.41 4.75
C ILE A 85 -13.55 -0.42 3.83
N ASP A 86 -13.37 0.02 2.59
CA ASP A 86 -14.44 0.07 1.60
C ASP A 86 -14.29 -1.04 0.55
N GLY A 87 -13.07 -1.53 0.38
CA GLY A 87 -12.76 -2.71 -0.43
C GLY A 87 -11.50 -3.41 0.03
N ILE A 88 -11.20 -4.56 -0.58
CA ILE A 88 -9.94 -5.29 -0.46
C ILE A 88 -9.49 -5.70 -1.85
N ASN A 89 -8.21 -5.54 -2.18
CA ASN A 89 -7.62 -6.19 -3.34
C ASN A 89 -6.85 -7.44 -2.93
N GLN A 90 -7.03 -8.54 -3.66
CA GLN A 90 -6.20 -9.74 -3.55
C GLN A 90 -5.54 -10.07 -4.88
N ASN A 91 -4.25 -10.35 -4.82
CA ASN A 91 -3.46 -10.75 -5.98
C ASN A 91 -3.52 -12.27 -6.22
N GLY A 92 -3.73 -12.68 -7.47
CA GLY A 92 -3.61 -14.06 -7.91
C GLY A 92 -4.62 -15.03 -7.30
N VAL A 93 -5.91 -14.66 -7.25
CA VAL A 93 -6.97 -15.52 -6.72
C VAL A 93 -7.27 -16.68 -7.67
N PHE A 94 -7.39 -16.43 -8.97
CA PHE A 94 -7.70 -17.48 -9.95
C PHE A 94 -6.47 -17.85 -10.79
N TYR A 95 -5.68 -16.86 -11.21
CA TYR A 95 -4.48 -17.05 -12.00
C TYR A 95 -3.31 -16.21 -11.51
N GLY A 96 -2.12 -16.78 -11.59
CA GLY A 96 -0.91 -16.00 -11.39
C GLY A 96 -0.49 -15.83 -9.93
N TYR A 97 -0.98 -16.68 -9.02
CA TYR A 97 -0.53 -16.66 -7.62
C TYR A 97 0.99 -16.76 -7.51
N SER A 98 1.58 -17.86 -8.00
CA SER A 98 3.05 -18.02 -8.03
C SER A 98 3.65 -17.71 -9.41
N ILE A 99 3.04 -18.20 -10.48
CA ILE A 99 3.57 -18.10 -11.84
C ILE A 99 2.47 -17.55 -12.75
N ILE A 100 2.80 -16.53 -13.54
CA ILE A 100 1.89 -15.90 -14.51
C ILE A 100 1.32 -16.98 -15.44
N ASP A 101 0.03 -16.86 -15.76
CA ASP A 101 -0.71 -17.75 -16.68
C ASP A 101 -0.84 -19.20 -16.17
N GLN A 102 -0.62 -19.43 -14.87
CA GLN A 102 -0.94 -20.69 -14.21
C GLN A 102 -2.12 -20.50 -13.27
N PRO A 103 -3.06 -21.46 -13.22
CA PRO A 103 -4.14 -21.41 -12.26
C PRO A 103 -3.57 -21.46 -10.84
N THR A 104 -4.17 -20.68 -9.95
CA THR A 104 -3.86 -20.70 -8.53
C THR A 104 -4.13 -22.10 -7.97
N PRO A 105 -3.24 -22.67 -7.15
CA PRO A 105 -3.48 -24.00 -6.58
C PRO A 105 -4.82 -24.06 -5.85
N GLU A 106 -5.62 -25.12 -6.10
CA GLU A 106 -6.99 -25.27 -5.60
C GLU A 106 -7.13 -24.97 -4.09
N ALA A 107 -6.23 -25.51 -3.26
CA ALA A 107 -6.27 -25.29 -1.82
C ALA A 107 -5.99 -23.82 -1.42
N GLU A 108 -5.19 -23.10 -2.20
CA GLU A 108 -4.92 -21.68 -1.96
C GLU A 108 -6.08 -20.82 -2.45
N GLN A 109 -6.62 -21.14 -3.63
CA GLN A 109 -7.82 -20.49 -4.15
C GLN A 109 -9.00 -20.63 -3.18
N GLU A 110 -9.30 -21.84 -2.71
CA GLU A 110 -10.35 -22.07 -1.71
C GLU A 110 -10.13 -21.23 -0.44
N ARG A 111 -8.89 -21.16 0.04
CA ARG A 111 -8.53 -20.37 1.23
C ARG A 111 -8.75 -18.87 1.02
N LEU A 112 -8.36 -18.34 -0.14
CA LEU A 112 -8.54 -16.92 -0.48
C LEU A 112 -10.03 -16.59 -0.61
N LEU A 113 -10.78 -17.43 -1.35
CA LEU A 113 -12.24 -17.28 -1.50
C LEU A 113 -12.94 -17.27 -0.14
N ASP A 114 -12.61 -18.19 0.76
CA ASP A 114 -13.19 -18.23 2.11
C ASP A 114 -13.01 -16.91 2.88
N PHE A 115 -11.87 -16.22 2.73
CA PHE A 115 -11.64 -14.93 3.38
C PHE A 115 -12.36 -13.79 2.68
N LEU A 116 -12.31 -13.76 1.35
CA LEU A 116 -12.95 -12.72 0.53
C LEU A 116 -14.47 -12.76 0.67
N ASP A 117 -15.06 -13.96 0.74
CA ASP A 117 -16.50 -14.16 1.00
C ASP A 117 -16.91 -13.58 2.36
N ILE A 118 -16.07 -13.70 3.41
CA ILE A 118 -16.35 -13.08 4.72
C ILE A 118 -16.41 -11.56 4.63
N ALA A 119 -15.50 -10.95 3.87
CA ALA A 119 -15.51 -9.50 3.67
C ALA A 119 -16.69 -9.05 2.81
N GLN A 120 -16.99 -9.79 1.73
CA GLN A 120 -18.13 -9.51 0.85
C GLN A 120 -19.46 -9.60 1.60
N ASP A 121 -19.61 -10.56 2.52
CA ASP A 121 -20.78 -10.72 3.39
C ASP A 121 -20.98 -9.54 4.38
N ASP A 122 -19.95 -8.71 4.61
CA ASP A 122 -19.98 -7.48 5.42
C ASP A 122 -20.00 -6.21 4.54
N ASP A 123 -20.46 -6.33 3.29
CA ASP A 123 -20.60 -5.25 2.30
C ASP A 123 -19.28 -4.60 1.85
N VAL A 124 -18.13 -5.28 2.00
CA VAL A 124 -16.82 -4.82 1.50
C VAL A 124 -16.65 -5.20 0.02
N SER A 125 -16.24 -4.23 -0.81
CA SER A 125 -16.00 -4.47 -2.24
C SER A 125 -14.76 -5.34 -2.47
N ILE A 126 -14.88 -6.40 -3.27
CA ILE A 126 -13.75 -7.29 -3.56
C ILE A 126 -13.16 -6.96 -4.93
N LEU A 127 -11.87 -6.62 -4.93
CA LEU A 127 -11.04 -6.44 -6.11
C LEU A 127 -10.07 -7.62 -6.22
N VAL A 128 -9.86 -8.11 -7.43
CA VAL A 128 -8.90 -9.18 -7.70
C VAL A 128 -7.97 -8.75 -8.82
N THR A 129 -6.67 -8.81 -8.57
CA THR A 129 -5.65 -8.62 -9.60
C THR A 129 -5.01 -9.95 -9.95
N ASP A 130 -5.33 -10.50 -11.11
CA ASP A 130 -4.81 -11.78 -11.57
C ASP A 130 -3.76 -11.62 -12.66
N PHE A 131 -2.81 -12.57 -12.71
CA PHE A 131 -1.71 -12.52 -13.67
C PHE A 131 -1.80 -13.64 -14.71
N ALA A 132 -2.25 -13.31 -15.92
CA ALA A 132 -2.43 -14.25 -17.03
C ALA A 132 -1.93 -13.69 -18.36
N LEU A 133 -1.57 -14.57 -19.30
CA LEU A 133 -0.98 -14.21 -20.60
C LEU A 133 -1.88 -14.62 -21.77
N SER A 134 -2.47 -15.81 -21.71
CA SER A 134 -3.28 -16.32 -22.80
C SER A 134 -4.71 -15.78 -22.72
N GLU A 135 -5.28 -15.36 -23.85
CA GLU A 135 -6.67 -14.86 -23.91
C GLU A 135 -7.66 -15.82 -23.24
N VAL A 136 -7.46 -17.14 -23.40
CA VAL A 136 -8.31 -18.17 -22.77
C VAL A 136 -8.26 -18.10 -21.25
N ASN A 137 -7.08 -17.95 -20.65
CA ASN A 137 -6.96 -17.84 -19.19
C ASN A 137 -7.38 -16.46 -18.69
N ILE A 138 -7.21 -15.41 -19.48
CA ILE A 138 -7.70 -14.07 -19.16
C ILE A 138 -9.23 -14.08 -19.11
N ASP A 139 -9.88 -14.64 -20.13
CA ASP A 139 -11.34 -14.78 -20.19
C ASP A 139 -11.86 -15.64 -19.03
N ASP A 140 -11.20 -16.77 -18.73
CA ASP A 140 -11.58 -17.67 -17.62
C ASP A 140 -11.43 -16.97 -16.26
N ALA A 141 -10.35 -16.21 -16.04
CA ALA A 141 -10.17 -15.42 -14.82
C ALA A 141 -11.28 -14.37 -14.64
N TYR A 142 -11.66 -13.67 -15.71
CA TYR A 142 -12.79 -12.74 -15.66
C TYR A 142 -14.13 -13.44 -15.39
N GLU A 143 -14.40 -14.58 -16.03
CA GLU A 143 -15.64 -15.37 -15.80
C GLU A 143 -15.72 -15.89 -14.36
N LEU A 144 -14.61 -16.37 -13.80
CA LEU A 144 -14.53 -16.84 -12.41
C LEU A 144 -14.74 -15.70 -11.41
N ALA A 145 -14.11 -14.54 -11.64
CA ALA A 145 -14.30 -13.37 -10.80
C ALA A 145 -15.74 -12.84 -10.85
N GLU A 146 -16.34 -12.74 -12.04
CA GLU A 146 -17.74 -12.34 -12.19
C GLU A 146 -18.68 -13.33 -11.47
N GLY A 147 -18.40 -14.64 -11.60
CA GLY A 147 -19.14 -15.70 -10.92
C GLY A 147 -19.07 -15.61 -9.39
N ALA A 148 -17.99 -15.05 -8.84
CA ALA A 148 -17.81 -14.77 -7.41
C ALA A 148 -18.33 -13.38 -6.98
N GLY A 149 -18.77 -12.54 -7.93
CA GLY A 149 -19.19 -11.16 -7.66
C GLY A 149 -18.03 -10.23 -7.32
N TYR A 150 -16.84 -10.49 -7.88
CA TYR A 150 -15.63 -9.70 -7.68
C TYR A 150 -15.35 -8.82 -8.90
N ASN A 151 -14.82 -7.62 -8.65
CA ASN A 151 -14.27 -6.77 -9.70
C ASN A 151 -12.86 -7.27 -10.01
N ALA A 152 -12.57 -7.59 -11.27
CA ALA A 152 -11.27 -8.12 -11.66
C ALA A 152 -10.49 -7.16 -12.57
N PHE A 153 -9.17 -7.20 -12.40
CA PHE A 153 -8.17 -6.67 -13.32
C PHE A 153 -7.20 -7.80 -13.64
N VAL A 154 -7.11 -8.20 -14.92
CA VAL A 154 -6.20 -9.26 -15.35
C VAL A 154 -5.10 -8.64 -16.21
N THR A 155 -3.85 -8.89 -15.85
CA THR A 155 -2.67 -8.33 -16.52
C THR A 155 -1.62 -9.41 -16.78
N ASP A 156 -0.80 -9.23 -17.81
CA ASP A 156 0.35 -10.11 -18.07
C ASP A 156 1.64 -9.66 -17.37
N SER A 157 1.59 -8.53 -16.65
CA SER A 157 2.74 -7.89 -16.03
C SER A 157 2.56 -7.76 -14.51
N ARG A 158 3.40 -8.48 -13.75
CA ARG A 158 3.52 -8.27 -12.29
C ARG A 158 4.08 -6.90 -11.93
N THR A 159 4.71 -6.21 -12.88
CA THR A 159 5.25 -4.88 -12.61
C THR A 159 4.22 -3.78 -12.76
N LEU A 160 3.00 -4.07 -13.24
CA LEU A 160 1.91 -3.10 -13.35
C LEU A 160 2.35 -1.83 -14.11
N ASP A 161 3.06 -2.04 -15.22
CA ASP A 161 3.73 -0.97 -15.97
C ASP A 161 3.08 -0.62 -17.31
N ASP A 162 2.00 -1.33 -17.65
CA ASP A 162 1.27 -1.14 -18.89
C ASP A 162 -0.24 -1.34 -18.71
N ILE A 163 -0.99 -0.77 -19.65
CA ILE A 163 -2.42 -1.03 -19.81
C ILE A 163 -2.54 -2.30 -20.66
N PRO A 164 -3.19 -3.37 -20.18
CA PRO A 164 -3.33 -4.60 -20.93
C PRO A 164 -3.98 -4.38 -22.30
N ILE A 165 -3.43 -5.04 -23.33
CA ILE A 165 -3.94 -4.94 -24.72
C ILE A 165 -5.18 -5.84 -24.93
N TYR A 166 -5.37 -6.83 -24.06
CA TYR A 166 -6.50 -7.74 -24.08
C TYR A 166 -7.19 -7.78 -22.70
N PRO A 167 -8.54 -7.75 -22.64
CA PRO A 167 -9.45 -7.48 -23.76
C PRO A 167 -9.22 -6.08 -24.37
N PRO A 168 -9.59 -5.84 -25.64
CA PRO A 168 -9.35 -4.56 -26.29
C PRO A 168 -10.05 -3.36 -25.62
N GLU A 169 -11.14 -3.64 -24.91
CA GLU A 169 -11.86 -2.71 -24.05
C GLU A 169 -11.91 -3.32 -22.64
N PRO A 170 -12.01 -2.52 -21.57
CA PRO A 170 -12.15 -3.03 -20.20
C PRO A 170 -13.24 -4.11 -20.08
N ASN A 171 -12.97 -5.19 -19.32
CA ASN A 171 -14.01 -6.15 -18.98
C ASN A 171 -15.14 -5.43 -18.21
N GLU A 172 -16.42 -5.82 -18.42
CA GLU A 172 -17.57 -5.13 -17.79
C GLU A 172 -17.60 -3.60 -17.99
N GLU A 173 -17.08 -3.10 -19.12
CA GLU A 173 -17.11 -1.68 -19.47
C GLU A 173 -18.53 -1.10 -19.34
N ASN A 174 -18.65 0.06 -18.70
CA ASN A 174 -19.91 0.76 -18.61
C ASN A 174 -19.74 2.27 -18.64
N ARG A 175 -20.84 2.93 -19.03
CA ARG A 175 -20.90 4.36 -19.33
C ARG A 175 -21.50 5.19 -18.20
N ASN A 176 -21.68 4.58 -17.02
CA ASN A 176 -22.21 5.30 -15.88
C ASN A 176 -21.12 6.21 -15.32
N ASP A 177 -21.55 7.35 -14.78
CA ASP A 177 -20.73 8.13 -13.86
C ASP A 177 -20.55 7.30 -12.57
N ILE A 178 -19.31 7.19 -12.12
CA ILE A 178 -18.95 6.43 -10.92
C ILE A 178 -18.67 7.44 -9.81
N GLU A 179 -19.54 7.46 -8.80
CA GLU A 179 -19.43 8.33 -7.62
C GLU A 179 -19.07 7.52 -6.35
N GLN A 180 -19.33 6.21 -6.35
CA GLN A 180 -19.06 5.32 -5.22
C GLN A 180 -18.36 4.05 -5.67
N LEU A 181 -17.53 3.46 -4.80
CA LEU A 181 -16.76 2.25 -5.12
C LEU A 181 -17.66 1.08 -5.56
N LEU A 182 -18.83 0.92 -4.93
CA LEU A 182 -19.80 -0.14 -5.26
C LEU A 182 -20.40 -0.01 -6.68
N GLU A 183 -20.25 1.14 -7.33
CA GLU A 183 -20.71 1.37 -8.70
C GLU A 183 -19.68 0.95 -9.74
N ALA A 184 -18.39 0.86 -9.35
CA ALA A 184 -17.32 0.41 -10.23
C ALA A 184 -17.48 -1.08 -10.56
N ARG A 185 -17.33 -1.42 -11.84
CA ARG A 185 -17.49 -2.77 -12.39
C ARG A 185 -16.18 -3.31 -12.98
N ASN A 186 -15.16 -2.46 -13.07
CA ASN A 186 -13.83 -2.78 -13.56
C ASN A 186 -12.82 -1.77 -13.02
N PHE A 187 -11.54 -2.12 -13.04
CA PHE A 187 -10.49 -1.20 -12.60
C PHE A 187 -9.19 -1.45 -13.34
N LEU A 188 -8.31 -0.45 -13.30
CA LEU A 188 -6.94 -0.52 -13.79
C LEU A 188 -5.99 -0.22 -12.63
N SER A 189 -4.99 -1.09 -12.44
CA SER A 189 -3.87 -0.83 -11.56
C SER A 189 -2.59 -0.65 -12.38
N LEU A 190 -2.01 0.55 -12.33
CA LEU A 190 -0.79 0.93 -13.05
C LEU A 190 0.10 1.76 -12.14
N THR A 191 0.93 1.08 -11.35
CA THR A 191 1.73 1.70 -10.29
C THR A 191 3.19 1.92 -10.71
N ASN A 192 3.64 1.29 -11.79
CA ASN A 192 5.00 1.46 -12.30
C ASN A 192 5.03 2.23 -13.61
N THR A 193 5.50 3.46 -13.58
CA THR A 193 5.41 4.35 -14.75
C THR A 193 6.56 4.18 -15.75
N ARG A 194 7.38 3.13 -15.67
CA ARG A 194 8.65 3.00 -16.42
C ARG A 194 8.51 3.02 -17.94
N LEU A 195 7.35 2.68 -18.49
CA LEU A 195 7.10 2.67 -19.93
C LEU A 195 6.69 4.03 -20.48
N TYR A 196 6.43 5.01 -19.62
CA TYR A 196 5.99 6.35 -19.99
C TYR A 196 7.14 7.35 -19.78
N SER A 197 7.32 8.27 -20.71
CA SER A 197 8.41 9.26 -20.64
C SER A 197 8.03 10.50 -19.83
N THR A 198 6.74 10.82 -19.78
CA THR A 198 6.22 12.01 -19.09
C THR A 198 4.91 11.70 -18.37
N PRO A 199 4.57 12.43 -17.29
CA PRO A 199 3.29 12.25 -16.62
C PRO A 199 2.11 12.47 -17.57
N GLN A 200 2.22 13.41 -18.52
CA GLN A 200 1.14 13.67 -19.48
C GLN A 200 0.90 12.50 -20.43
N GLU A 201 1.96 11.80 -20.85
CA GLU A 201 1.83 10.62 -21.73
C GLU A 201 1.07 9.49 -21.03
N LEU A 202 1.31 9.29 -19.73
CA LEU A 202 0.55 8.33 -18.93
C LEU A 202 -0.91 8.77 -18.74
N VAL A 203 -1.12 10.04 -18.40
CA VAL A 203 -2.47 10.62 -18.24
C VAL A 203 -3.29 10.46 -19.52
N ASP A 204 -2.71 10.80 -20.68
CA ASP A 204 -3.37 10.65 -21.99
C ASP A 204 -3.70 9.18 -22.27
N ALA A 205 -2.80 8.24 -21.97
CA ALA A 205 -3.04 6.81 -22.16
C ALA A 205 -4.16 6.27 -21.27
N ILE A 206 -4.25 6.70 -20.01
CA ILE A 206 -5.35 6.33 -19.10
C ILE A 206 -6.67 6.96 -19.57
N ASN A 207 -6.65 8.22 -20.00
CA ASN A 207 -7.82 8.93 -20.48
C ASN A 207 -8.44 8.30 -21.72
N ASP A 208 -7.65 7.60 -22.53
CA ASP A 208 -8.10 6.85 -23.70
C ASP A 208 -8.82 5.53 -23.34
N THR A 209 -9.03 5.24 -22.06
CA THR A 209 -9.76 4.05 -21.56
C THR A 209 -11.06 4.42 -20.82
N ASN A 210 -11.95 3.44 -20.64
CA ASN A 210 -13.21 3.58 -19.88
C ASN A 210 -13.22 2.79 -18.57
N TYR A 211 -12.05 2.59 -17.94
CA TYR A 211 -12.02 1.99 -16.61
C TYR A 211 -12.78 2.84 -15.57
N ASP A 212 -13.53 2.21 -14.67
CA ASP A 212 -14.34 2.86 -13.63
C ASP A 212 -13.54 3.34 -12.43
N LEU A 213 -12.44 2.63 -12.16
CA LEU A 213 -11.52 2.90 -11.06
C LEU A 213 -10.09 2.82 -11.58
N ILE A 214 -9.29 3.84 -11.28
CA ILE A 214 -7.87 3.90 -11.62
C ILE A 214 -7.05 3.91 -10.33
N ILE A 215 -6.06 3.03 -10.23
CA ILE A 215 -5.07 2.99 -9.13
C ILE A 215 -3.70 3.28 -9.73
N ILE A 216 -3.05 4.36 -9.27
CA ILE A 216 -1.71 4.77 -9.71
C ILE A 216 -0.82 5.17 -8.53
N ASP A 217 0.49 5.24 -8.73
CA ASP A 217 1.36 5.93 -7.77
C ASP A 217 1.09 7.44 -7.80
N PHE A 218 1.13 8.11 -6.64
CA PHE A 218 0.96 9.56 -6.54
C PHE A 218 2.12 10.31 -7.24
N PHE A 219 3.29 9.69 -7.29
CA PHE A 219 4.50 10.29 -7.83
C PHE A 219 4.89 9.64 -9.16
N PHE A 220 4.90 10.44 -10.22
CA PHE A 220 5.54 10.07 -11.48
C PHE A 220 7.04 10.35 -11.38
N ASN A 221 7.88 9.31 -11.26
CA ASN A 221 9.33 9.43 -11.10
C ASN A 221 9.72 10.42 -9.97
N GLY A 222 9.04 10.34 -8.83
CA GLY A 222 9.29 11.18 -7.65
C GLY A 222 8.69 12.59 -7.70
N ALA A 223 7.92 12.94 -8.74
CA ALA A 223 7.21 14.22 -8.84
C ALA A 223 5.69 14.00 -8.80
N ALA A 224 5.00 14.80 -7.98
CA ALA A 224 3.53 14.76 -7.91
C ALA A 224 2.89 15.27 -9.21
N TYR A 225 1.73 14.72 -9.56
CA TYR A 225 0.89 15.22 -10.64
C TYR A 225 0.35 16.63 -10.32
N THR A 226 0.01 17.38 -11.37
CA THR A 226 -0.68 18.66 -11.21
C THR A 226 -2.17 18.46 -10.96
N GLU A 227 -2.84 19.44 -10.36
CA GLU A 227 -4.31 19.45 -10.16
C GLU A 227 -5.06 19.15 -11.47
N ASP A 228 -4.69 19.81 -12.59
CA ASP A 228 -5.29 19.56 -13.91
C ASP A 228 -5.13 18.09 -14.39
N GLN A 229 -4.06 17.41 -13.98
CA GLN A 229 -3.81 16.02 -14.36
C GLN A 229 -4.65 15.07 -13.50
N ILE A 230 -4.75 15.34 -12.19
CA ILE A 230 -5.62 14.59 -11.28
C ILE A 230 -7.08 14.69 -11.75
N GLU A 231 -7.57 15.89 -12.01
CA GLU A 231 -8.94 16.08 -12.51
C GLU A 231 -9.16 15.43 -13.87
N SER A 232 -8.16 15.44 -14.75
CA SER A 232 -8.26 14.76 -16.04
C SER A 232 -8.37 13.24 -15.89
N LEU A 233 -7.59 12.64 -14.99
CA LEU A 233 -7.59 11.19 -14.74
C LEU A 233 -8.94 10.68 -14.21
N LYS A 234 -9.75 11.55 -13.60
CA LYS A 234 -11.11 11.24 -13.14
C LYS A 234 -12.17 11.23 -14.23
N VAL A 235 -11.79 11.40 -15.50
CA VAL A 235 -12.72 11.43 -16.64
C VAL A 235 -12.45 10.26 -17.58
N LYS A 236 -13.48 9.48 -17.90
CA LYS A 236 -13.49 8.39 -18.87
C LYS A 236 -13.32 8.92 -20.30
N SER A 237 -12.85 8.07 -21.22
CA SER A 237 -12.72 8.45 -22.64
C SER A 237 -14.04 8.91 -23.26
N ASP A 238 -15.17 8.38 -22.78
CA ASP A 238 -16.52 8.73 -23.24
C ASP A 238 -17.13 9.96 -22.52
N GLY A 239 -16.41 10.53 -21.55
CA GLY A 239 -16.77 11.73 -20.80
C GLY A 239 -17.44 11.48 -19.45
N GLY A 240 -17.71 10.22 -19.07
CA GLY A 240 -18.23 9.90 -17.74
C GLY A 240 -17.20 10.07 -16.62
N SER A 241 -17.63 10.18 -15.36
CA SER A 241 -16.71 10.20 -14.21
C SER A 241 -16.23 8.80 -13.82
N ARG A 242 -15.01 8.73 -13.29
CA ARG A 242 -14.40 7.55 -12.67
C ARG A 242 -13.70 7.92 -11.36
N LEU A 243 -13.44 6.92 -10.53
CA LEU A 243 -12.69 7.09 -9.28
C LEU A 243 -11.17 6.99 -9.54
N LEU A 244 -10.40 7.78 -8.80
CA LEU A 244 -8.94 7.78 -8.83
C LEU A 244 -8.36 7.57 -7.42
N LEU A 245 -7.67 6.45 -7.24
CA LEU A 245 -6.99 6.07 -6.01
C LEU A 245 -5.48 6.13 -6.21
N THR A 246 -4.76 6.30 -5.10
CA THR A 246 -3.30 6.21 -5.12
C THR A 246 -2.73 5.18 -4.16
N THR A 247 -1.59 4.58 -4.52
CA THR A 247 -0.86 3.70 -3.61
C THR A 247 -0.27 4.48 -2.43
N MET A 248 -0.33 3.85 -1.25
CA MET A 248 0.32 4.36 -0.05
C MET A 248 0.86 3.18 0.76
N ASN A 249 2.19 3.02 0.83
CA ASN A 249 2.79 1.96 1.63
C ASN A 249 2.80 2.35 3.12
N ILE A 250 2.17 1.51 3.95
CA ILE A 250 2.02 1.75 5.39
C ILE A 250 2.82 0.75 6.24
N GLY A 251 3.31 -0.33 5.64
CA GLY A 251 4.12 -1.36 6.30
C GLY A 251 5.61 -1.27 6.00
N GLN A 252 6.01 -0.48 5.01
CA GLN A 252 7.40 -0.27 4.62
C GLN A 252 7.68 1.20 4.31
N ALA A 253 8.91 1.63 4.60
CA ALA A 253 9.44 2.91 4.18
C ALA A 253 10.13 2.76 2.82
N GLU A 254 9.91 3.70 1.93
CA GLU A 254 10.39 3.72 0.54
C GLU A 254 11.42 4.84 0.37
N ASN A 255 12.58 4.50 -0.20
CA ASN A 255 13.72 5.43 -0.23
C ASN A 255 13.66 6.52 -1.30
N ASP A 256 12.62 6.53 -2.12
CA ASP A 256 12.32 7.52 -3.14
C ASP A 256 11.13 8.44 -2.75
N ARG A 257 10.54 8.26 -1.56
CA ARG A 257 9.47 9.11 -1.04
C ARG A 257 10.03 10.38 -0.39
N PHE A 258 9.19 11.41 -0.35
CA PHE A 258 9.55 12.73 0.17
C PHE A 258 9.94 12.74 1.65
N TYR A 259 9.46 11.77 2.44
CA TYR A 259 9.79 11.66 3.87
C TYR A 259 11.16 11.00 4.09
N TRP A 260 11.74 10.36 3.07
CA TRP A 260 12.98 9.62 3.23
C TRP A 260 14.16 10.56 3.45
N GLU A 261 14.91 10.30 4.52
CA GLU A 261 16.09 11.07 4.84
C GLU A 261 17.36 10.28 4.54
N SER A 262 18.22 10.81 3.66
CA SER A 262 19.46 10.12 3.22
C SER A 262 20.41 9.69 4.36
N HIS A 263 20.33 10.30 5.54
CA HIS A 263 21.16 9.91 6.68
C HIS A 263 20.71 8.61 7.35
N TRP A 264 19.48 8.13 7.07
CA TRP A 264 18.94 6.88 7.61
C TRP A 264 19.75 5.65 7.21
N TYR A 265 20.48 5.67 6.08
CA TYR A 265 21.42 4.59 5.72
C TYR A 265 22.53 4.39 6.78
N SER A 266 22.92 5.47 7.46
CA SER A 266 24.02 5.47 8.43
C SER A 266 23.55 5.53 9.89
N SER A 267 22.37 6.09 10.11
CA SER A 267 21.78 6.31 11.42
C SER A 267 20.25 6.17 11.30
N PRO A 268 19.74 4.94 11.08
CA PRO A 268 18.31 4.72 10.89
C PRO A 268 17.53 5.03 12.18
N PRO A 269 16.31 5.57 12.08
CA PRO A 269 15.37 5.62 13.20
C PRO A 269 15.11 4.22 13.76
N SER A 270 14.75 4.11 15.04
CA SER A 270 14.54 2.80 15.67
C SER A 270 13.42 1.99 15.04
N TRP A 271 12.44 2.64 14.42
CA TRP A 271 11.32 2.00 13.72
C TRP A 271 11.71 1.49 12.34
N LEU A 272 12.77 2.02 11.70
CA LEU A 272 13.24 1.59 10.38
C LEU A 272 14.09 0.33 10.50
N LYS A 273 13.75 -0.72 9.76
CA LYS A 273 14.42 -2.03 9.81
C LYS A 273 15.20 -2.31 8.54
N GLU A 274 15.54 -3.57 8.32
CA GLU A 274 16.28 -3.99 7.14
C GLU A 274 15.51 -3.72 5.84
N GLU A 275 16.28 -3.62 4.76
CA GLU A 275 15.74 -3.56 3.40
C GLU A 275 15.09 -4.90 3.04
N ASP A 276 13.93 -4.84 2.38
CA ASP A 276 13.35 -6.00 1.71
C ASP A 276 14.23 -6.38 0.51
N LEU A 277 14.84 -7.55 0.54
CA LEU A 277 15.74 -7.98 -0.53
C LEU A 277 15.00 -8.40 -1.81
N SER A 278 13.70 -8.68 -1.70
CA SER A 278 12.81 -9.00 -2.81
C SER A 278 12.27 -7.74 -3.50
N ASP A 279 12.19 -6.62 -2.76
CA ASP A 279 11.76 -5.33 -3.27
C ASP A 279 12.74 -4.21 -2.87
N ARG A 280 13.73 -3.97 -3.73
CA ARG A 280 14.83 -3.05 -3.44
C ARG A 280 14.35 -1.62 -3.29
N GLY A 281 14.85 -0.95 -2.27
CA GLY A 281 14.45 0.41 -1.90
C GLY A 281 13.30 0.48 -0.91
N HIS A 282 12.65 -0.65 -0.60
CA HIS A 282 11.67 -0.78 0.47
C HIS A 282 12.33 -1.32 1.74
N TYR A 283 11.93 -0.78 2.89
CA TYR A 283 12.48 -1.12 4.20
C TYR A 283 11.35 -1.45 5.15
N TYR A 284 11.39 -2.60 5.81
CA TYR A 284 10.39 -2.93 6.81
C TYR A 284 10.39 -1.89 7.93
N VAL A 285 9.21 -1.61 8.48
CA VAL A 285 9.08 -0.70 9.62
C VAL A 285 8.33 -1.37 10.78
N ASN A 286 8.65 -0.94 12.00
CA ASN A 286 7.77 -1.17 13.14
C ASN A 286 6.57 -0.23 13.02
N TYR A 287 5.58 -0.60 12.21
CA TYR A 287 4.47 0.27 11.83
C TYR A 287 3.57 0.71 13.01
N TRP A 288 3.65 0.03 14.16
CA TRP A 288 2.99 0.45 15.40
C TRP A 288 3.64 1.65 16.08
N GLN A 289 4.88 2.01 15.74
CA GLN A 289 5.56 3.11 16.40
C GLN A 289 5.05 4.46 15.92
N GLU A 290 4.72 5.33 16.87
CA GLU A 290 4.18 6.69 16.67
C GLU A 290 5.01 7.48 15.64
N ALA A 291 6.34 7.46 15.74
CA ALA A 291 7.19 8.21 14.82
C ALA A 291 7.15 7.75 13.34
N TRP A 292 6.68 6.53 13.05
CA TRP A 292 6.37 6.12 11.67
C TRP A 292 4.98 6.61 11.27
N ARG A 293 4.00 6.44 12.17
CA ARG A 293 2.62 6.87 11.96
C ARG A 293 2.51 8.37 11.71
N ASP A 294 3.32 9.17 12.40
CA ASP A 294 3.42 10.62 12.22
C ASP A 294 3.97 11.02 10.83
N LEU A 295 4.57 10.12 10.06
CA LEU A 295 4.92 10.38 8.66
C LEU A 295 3.73 10.14 7.72
N LEU A 296 2.78 9.30 8.15
CA LEU A 296 1.65 8.87 7.36
C LEU A 296 0.47 9.83 7.51
N PHE A 297 0.11 10.25 8.74
CA PHE A 297 -1.06 11.07 9.00
C PHE A 297 -1.03 11.75 10.39
N GLY A 298 -1.81 12.84 10.53
CA GLY A 298 -2.11 13.48 11.82
C GLY A 298 -1.79 14.97 11.87
N GLU A 299 -0.85 15.43 11.05
CA GLU A 299 -0.42 16.82 10.94
C GLU A 299 -0.46 17.31 9.49
N THR A 300 -0.71 18.61 9.31
CA THR A 300 -0.73 19.20 7.97
C THR A 300 0.63 18.99 7.30
N SER A 301 0.64 18.27 6.17
CA SER A 301 1.78 17.90 5.31
C SER A 301 2.29 16.46 5.39
N ASP A 302 1.66 15.60 6.19
CA ASP A 302 1.92 14.16 6.21
C ASP A 302 1.47 13.51 4.89
N TYR A 303 1.83 12.24 4.67
CA TYR A 303 1.60 11.58 3.38
C TYR A 303 0.12 11.59 2.99
N LEU A 304 -0.76 11.17 3.89
CA LEU A 304 -2.21 11.12 3.65
C LEU A 304 -2.80 12.52 3.39
N ASP A 305 -2.31 13.55 4.09
CA ASP A 305 -2.73 14.93 3.84
C ASP A 305 -2.35 15.41 2.44
N LYS A 306 -1.17 15.05 1.94
CA LYS A 306 -0.80 15.37 0.54
C LYS A 306 -1.70 14.68 -0.47
N ILE A 307 -2.14 13.46 -0.18
CA ILE A 307 -3.04 12.69 -1.04
C ILE A 307 -4.44 13.33 -1.06
N LEU A 308 -4.97 13.67 0.12
CA LEU A 308 -6.24 14.39 0.28
C LEU A 308 -6.20 15.75 -0.42
N ASP A 309 -5.15 16.53 -0.20
CA ASP A 309 -4.97 17.86 -0.82
C ASP A 309 -4.82 17.80 -2.35
N ALA A 310 -4.24 16.71 -2.87
CA ALA A 310 -4.11 16.50 -4.31
C ALA A 310 -5.44 16.14 -4.99
N GLY A 311 -6.45 15.74 -4.21
CA GLY A 311 -7.78 15.41 -4.70
C GLY A 311 -7.93 13.97 -5.18
N PHE A 312 -7.17 13.01 -4.65
CA PHE A 312 -7.49 11.58 -4.87
C PHE A 312 -8.79 11.21 -4.15
N ASP A 313 -9.54 10.25 -4.70
CA ASP A 313 -10.79 9.75 -4.10
C ASP A 313 -10.53 8.68 -3.02
N GLY A 314 -9.29 8.20 -2.90
CA GLY A 314 -8.92 7.22 -1.89
C GLY A 314 -7.48 6.74 -1.94
N VAL A 315 -7.17 5.79 -1.07
CA VAL A 315 -5.88 5.11 -0.98
C VAL A 315 -6.00 3.61 -1.19
N PHE A 316 -5.03 3.08 -1.93
CA PHE A 316 -4.73 1.67 -2.08
C PHE A 316 -3.53 1.34 -1.19
N LEU A 317 -3.78 0.72 -0.04
CA LEU A 317 -2.79 0.57 1.02
C LEU A 317 -1.88 -0.63 0.74
N GLU A 318 -0.60 -0.34 0.58
CA GLU A 318 0.46 -1.33 0.36
C GLU A 318 1.18 -1.69 1.67
N GLY A 319 1.89 -2.82 1.67
CA GLY A 319 2.66 -3.27 2.83
C GLY A 319 1.82 -3.87 3.96
N ILE A 320 0.56 -4.23 3.70
CA ILE A 320 -0.33 -4.88 4.68
C ILE A 320 0.30 -6.17 5.21
N GLU A 321 0.84 -7.01 4.31
CA GLU A 321 1.39 -8.34 4.60
C GLU A 321 2.68 -8.32 5.43
N VAL A 322 3.24 -7.15 5.74
CA VAL A 322 4.44 -7.02 6.59
C VAL A 322 4.24 -7.63 7.97
N TYR A 323 3.00 -7.72 8.47
CA TYR A 323 2.75 -8.45 9.73
C TYR A 323 3.20 -9.92 9.65
N GLU A 324 3.07 -10.59 8.50
CA GLU A 324 3.47 -12.00 8.31
C GLU A 324 4.98 -12.15 8.44
N HIS A 325 5.71 -11.28 7.73
CA HIS A 325 7.15 -11.23 7.82
C HIS A 325 7.64 -11.08 9.27
N LEU A 326 7.00 -10.21 10.04
CA LEU A 326 7.37 -9.97 11.44
C LEU A 326 7.00 -11.14 12.36
N GLU A 327 5.88 -11.83 12.11
CA GLU A 327 5.51 -13.08 12.80
C GLU A 327 6.54 -14.18 12.53
N GLU A 328 6.87 -14.44 11.26
CA GLU A 328 7.84 -15.46 10.85
C GLU A 328 9.24 -15.19 11.43
N LYS A 329 9.70 -13.94 11.36
CA LYS A 329 11.00 -13.53 11.91
C LYS A 329 11.06 -13.78 13.42
N LYS A 330 9.99 -13.42 14.15
CA LYS A 330 9.87 -13.64 15.60
C LYS A 330 9.84 -15.12 15.98
N GLU A 331 9.27 -15.98 15.14
CA GLU A 331 9.34 -17.43 15.31
C GLU A 331 10.75 -17.99 15.07
N SER A 332 11.46 -17.45 14.08
CA SER A 332 12.83 -17.87 13.75
C SER A 332 13.88 -17.50 14.82
N ASP A 333 13.63 -16.42 15.57
CA ASP A 333 14.52 -15.91 16.61
C ASP A 333 14.33 -16.59 18.00
N GLN A 334 13.32 -17.48 18.14
CA GLN A 334 12.99 -18.19 19.39
C GLN A 334 13.59 -19.60 19.49
#